data_AF-A0A6B4TMC9-F1
#
_entry.id   AF-A0A6B4TMC9-F1
#
_cell.length_a   1.000
_cell.length_b   1.000
_cell.length_c   1.000
_cell.angle_alpha   90.00
_cell.angle_beta   90.00
_cell.angle_gamma   90.00
#
_symmetry.space_group_name_H-M   'P 1'
#
loop_
_entity.id
_entity.type
_entity.pdbx_description
1 polymer ?
#
loop_
_entity_poly.entity_id
_entity_poly.type
_entity_poly.pdbx_seq_one_letter_code
_entity_poly.pdbx_strand_id
1 'polypeptide(L)'
;MVLFIKKNDFDDIYFVGIIDDSDEIEEMVKDTNFLYLEFGNIHIKIEAIEGYGKLSVKIFNELNYEASSDEPIGKVKVGDIIFTNPLATNKISSVGFVNLEEHETVLICDVLYFKMEHGQELFVDPGFCRINMGG
;
A
#
# COMPACT_ATOMS: atom_id res chain seq x y z
N MET A 1 5.23 9.59 -12.40
CA MET A 1 4.56 8.71 -11.41
C MET A 1 3.53 9.45 -10.55
N VAL A 2 3.94 10.46 -9.78
CA VAL A 2 3.10 11.23 -8.83
C VAL A 2 1.89 11.95 -9.47
N LEU A 3 1.98 12.35 -10.75
CA LEU A 3 0.91 13.08 -11.42
C LEU A 3 -0.34 12.23 -11.71
N PHE A 4 -0.20 10.91 -11.83
CA PHE A 4 -1.30 10.01 -12.23
C PHE A 4 -2.22 9.66 -11.07
N ILE A 5 -1.69 9.67 -9.84
CA ILE A 5 -2.48 9.37 -8.63
C ILE A 5 -3.39 10.56 -8.29
N LYS A 6 -2.92 11.79 -8.55
CA LYS A 6 -3.70 13.01 -8.36
C LYS A 6 -4.96 12.92 -9.23
N LYS A 7 -6.14 13.09 -8.62
CA LYS A 7 -7.51 13.00 -9.20
C LYS A 7 -8.19 11.63 -9.19
N ASN A 8 -7.54 10.56 -8.74
CA ASN A 8 -8.25 9.32 -8.48
C ASN A 8 -8.82 9.31 -7.05
N ASP A 9 -9.91 8.58 -6.87
CA ASP A 9 -10.45 8.28 -5.56
C ASP A 9 -9.61 7.17 -4.92
N PHE A 10 -9.32 7.28 -3.63
CA PHE A 10 -8.81 6.15 -2.87
C PHE A 10 -9.94 5.14 -2.69
N ASP A 11 -9.72 3.93 -3.17
CA ASP A 11 -10.70 2.86 -3.10
C ASP A 11 -10.36 1.93 -1.94
N ASP A 12 -9.17 1.32 -1.98
CA ASP A 12 -8.91 0.16 -1.14
C ASP A 12 -7.45 -0.15 -0.84
N ILE A 13 -7.30 -1.06 0.12
CA ILE A 13 -6.03 -1.61 0.56
C ILE A 13 -6.08 -3.12 0.42
N TYR A 14 -5.00 -3.68 -0.11
CA TYR A 14 -4.81 -5.12 -0.12
C TYR A 14 -3.59 -5.53 0.67
N PHE A 15 -3.77 -6.62 1.41
CA PHE A 15 -2.69 -7.42 1.94
C PHE A 15 -2.51 -8.66 1.08
N VAL A 16 -1.26 -9.10 0.99
CA VAL A 16 -0.86 -10.32 0.31
C VAL A 16 -0.09 -11.19 1.29
N GLY A 17 0.07 -12.45 0.96
CA GLY A 17 0.74 -13.42 1.81
C GLY A 17 0.59 -14.82 1.24
N ILE A 18 1.01 -15.78 2.05
CA ILE A 18 0.88 -17.20 1.76
C ILE A 18 -0.38 -17.76 2.45
N ILE A 19 -0.93 -18.82 1.89
CA ILE A 19 -1.94 -19.64 2.54
C ILE A 19 -1.20 -20.79 3.23
N ASP A 20 -1.27 -20.82 4.55
CA ASP A 20 -0.76 -21.91 5.37
C ASP A 20 -1.85 -22.99 5.47
N ASP A 21 -1.56 -24.17 4.91
CA ASP A 21 -2.44 -25.35 4.90
C ASP A 21 -1.98 -26.42 5.91
N SER A 22 -1.06 -26.08 6.82
CA SER A 22 -0.51 -27.03 7.78
C SER A 22 -1.47 -27.41 8.91
N ASP A 23 -2.51 -26.61 9.13
CA ASP A 23 -3.56 -26.82 10.13
C ASP A 23 -4.90 -27.23 9.50
N GLU A 24 -5.88 -27.64 10.34
CA GLU A 24 -7.23 -28.05 9.87
C GLU A 24 -8.03 -26.89 9.20
N ILE A 25 -7.58 -25.65 9.38
CA ILE A 25 -8.17 -24.44 8.81
C ILE A 25 -7.07 -23.72 8.03
N GLU A 26 -7.28 -23.55 6.72
CA GLU A 26 -6.38 -22.76 5.89
C GLU A 26 -6.43 -21.29 6.34
N GLU A 27 -5.28 -20.76 6.76
CA GLU A 27 -5.14 -19.37 7.20
C GLU A 27 -4.19 -18.58 6.29
N MET A 28 -4.51 -17.31 6.08
CA MET A 28 -3.61 -16.42 5.32
C MET A 28 -2.58 -15.80 6.27
N VAL A 29 -1.31 -16.15 6.07
CA VAL A 29 -0.19 -15.49 6.73
C VAL A 29 0.25 -14.30 5.90
N LYS A 30 -0.16 -13.11 6.36
CA LYS A 30 0.17 -11.83 5.69
C LYS A 30 1.68 -11.59 5.63
N ASP A 31 2.16 -11.20 4.45
CA ASP A 31 3.48 -10.60 4.29
C ASP A 31 3.44 -9.12 4.69
N THR A 32 4.14 -8.79 5.75
CA THR A 32 4.08 -7.46 6.36
C THR A 32 5.04 -6.46 5.76
N ASN A 33 5.87 -6.91 4.82
CA ASN A 33 6.75 -6.04 4.04
C ASN A 33 6.02 -5.41 2.86
N PHE A 34 4.86 -5.93 2.46
CA PHE A 34 4.11 -5.41 1.33
C PHE A 34 2.76 -4.80 1.73
N LEU A 35 2.43 -3.70 1.07
CA LEU A 35 1.13 -3.03 1.13
C LEU A 35 0.75 -2.63 -0.29
N TYR A 36 -0.50 -2.89 -0.67
CA TYR A 36 -1.02 -2.48 -1.97
C TYR A 36 -2.16 -1.50 -1.76
N LEU A 37 -2.12 -0.39 -2.49
CA LEU A 37 -3.15 0.65 -2.48
C LEU A 37 -3.80 0.73 -3.86
N GLU A 38 -5.12 0.85 -3.89
CA GLU A 38 -5.93 1.00 -5.11
C GLU A 38 -6.53 2.40 -5.20
N PHE A 39 -6.37 3.00 -6.38
CA PHE A 39 -6.91 4.31 -6.74
C PHE A 39 -7.52 4.25 -8.15
N GLY A 40 -8.80 3.90 -8.24
CA GLY A 40 -9.46 3.55 -9.50
C GLY A 40 -8.72 2.43 -10.22
N ASN A 41 -8.24 2.72 -11.43
CA ASN A 41 -7.48 1.74 -12.22
C ASN A 41 -5.97 1.70 -11.89
N ILE A 42 -5.52 2.47 -10.90
CA ILE A 42 -4.10 2.59 -10.54
C ILE A 42 -3.84 1.79 -9.28
N HIS A 43 -2.84 0.90 -9.34
CA HIS A 43 -2.38 0.16 -8.18
C HIS A 43 -0.96 0.61 -7.81
N ILE A 44 -0.74 0.78 -6.51
CA ILE A 44 0.58 1.09 -5.95
C ILE A 44 1.01 -0.08 -5.09
N LYS A 45 2.18 -0.66 -5.38
CA LYS A 45 2.87 -1.56 -4.46
C LYS A 45 3.83 -0.74 -3.62
N ILE A 46 3.79 -0.96 -2.33
CA ILE A 46 4.72 -0.41 -1.36
C ILE A 46 5.41 -1.59 -0.71
N GLU A 47 6.73 -1.54 -0.69
CA GLU A 47 7.60 -2.53 -0.07
C GLU A 47 8.49 -1.84 0.96
N ALA A 48 8.50 -2.34 2.19
CA ALA A 48 9.49 -1.91 3.18
C ALA A 48 10.85 -2.51 2.80
N ILE A 49 11.84 -1.67 2.56
CA ILE A 49 13.20 -2.08 2.18
C ILE A 49 14.22 -1.66 3.24
N GLU A 50 15.38 -2.32 3.22
CA GLU A 50 16.55 -1.97 4.03
C GLU A 50 16.33 -2.02 5.55
N GLY A 51 15.56 -2.99 6.05
CA GLY A 51 15.50 -3.32 7.48
C GLY A 51 15.54 -2.09 8.39
N TYR A 52 14.51 -1.23 8.31
CA TYR A 52 14.18 -0.09 9.19
C TYR A 52 14.38 1.34 8.66
N GLY A 53 14.03 1.67 7.41
CA GLY A 53 13.95 3.11 7.10
C GLY A 53 13.26 3.57 5.83
N LYS A 54 13.16 2.73 4.80
CA LYS A 54 12.70 3.20 3.48
C LYS A 54 11.57 2.36 2.91
N LEU A 55 10.79 3.01 2.06
CA LEU A 55 9.74 2.44 1.24
C LEU A 55 10.20 2.45 -0.21
N SER A 56 10.05 1.31 -0.87
CA SER A 56 10.08 1.16 -2.32
C SER A 56 8.65 1.25 -2.84
N VAL A 57 8.38 2.24 -3.69
CA VAL A 57 7.06 2.53 -4.23
C VAL A 57 7.08 2.36 -5.75
N LYS A 58 6.20 1.49 -6.25
CA LYS A 58 6.07 1.18 -7.68
C LYS A 58 4.60 1.19 -8.10
N ILE A 59 4.31 1.72 -9.29
CA ILE A 59 2.97 1.68 -9.91
C ILE A 59 2.86 0.44 -10.79
N PHE A 60 1.73 -0.24 -10.70
CA PHE A 60 1.39 -1.36 -11.57
C PHE A 60 -0.04 -1.22 -12.09
N ASN A 61 -0.30 -1.87 -13.20
CA ASN A 61 -1.65 -2.01 -13.75
C ASN A 61 -2.38 -3.22 -13.16
N GLU A 62 -1.62 -4.20 -12.64
CA GLU A 62 -2.16 -5.44 -12.06
C GLU A 62 -1.33 -5.83 -10.82
N LEU A 63 -1.97 -6.51 -9.87
CA LEU A 63 -1.32 -6.91 -8.63
C LEU A 63 -0.38 -8.09 -8.91
N ASN A 64 0.92 -7.86 -8.75
CA ASN A 64 1.97 -8.87 -8.94
C ASN A 64 2.75 -9.09 -7.62
N TYR A 65 2.37 -10.17 -6.91
CA TYR A 65 3.09 -10.67 -5.75
C TYR A 65 3.70 -12.03 -6.10
N GLU A 66 4.99 -12.16 -5.84
CA GLU A 66 5.74 -13.41 -6.00
C GLU A 66 6.17 -13.83 -4.59
N ALA A 67 5.67 -14.98 -4.12
CA ALA A 67 6.06 -15.54 -2.85
C ALA A 67 7.48 -16.14 -2.94
N SER A 68 8.18 -16.17 -1.81
CA SER A 68 9.50 -16.82 -1.68
C SER A 68 9.42 -18.34 -1.49
N SER A 69 8.20 -18.88 -1.35
CA SER A 69 7.88 -20.30 -1.22
C SER A 69 6.95 -20.76 -2.35
N ASP A 70 6.84 -22.08 -2.53
CA ASP A 70 5.90 -22.71 -3.47
C ASP A 70 4.44 -22.75 -2.92
N GLU A 71 4.19 -22.11 -1.78
CA GLU A 71 2.87 -22.09 -1.14
C GLU A 71 1.87 -21.26 -1.95
N PRO A 72 0.57 -21.57 -1.87
CA PRO A 72 -0.46 -20.79 -2.53
C PRO A 72 -0.46 -19.33 -2.06
N ILE A 73 -0.63 -18.40 -2.98
CA ILE A 73 -0.68 -16.97 -2.68
C ILE A 73 -2.10 -16.54 -2.34
N GLY A 74 -2.27 -15.90 -1.18
CA GLY A 74 -3.49 -15.26 -0.75
C GLY A 74 -3.48 -13.75 -1.02
N LYS A 75 -4.65 -13.20 -1.36
CA LYS A 75 -4.92 -11.76 -1.42
C LYS A 75 -6.18 -11.47 -0.62
N VAL A 76 -6.09 -10.53 0.32
CA VAL A 76 -7.23 -10.07 1.09
C VAL A 76 -7.37 -8.56 1.01
N LYS A 77 -8.62 -8.12 0.90
CA LYS A 77 -9.01 -6.72 0.90
C LYS A 77 -9.27 -6.28 2.35
N VAL A 78 -8.83 -5.09 2.74
CA VAL A 78 -9.23 -4.51 4.03
C VAL A 78 -10.72 -4.19 3.95
N GLY A 79 -11.52 -4.83 4.80
CA GLY A 79 -12.98 -4.85 4.65
C GLY A 79 -13.65 -3.49 4.80
N ASP A 80 -13.19 -2.65 5.74
CA ASP A 80 -13.73 -1.31 5.97
C ASP A 80 -12.63 -0.34 6.41
N ILE A 81 -12.44 0.74 5.64
CA ILE A 81 -11.65 1.90 6.06
C ILE A 81 -12.63 3.03 6.34
N ILE A 82 -12.79 3.36 7.63
CA ILE A 82 -13.74 4.38 8.06
C ILE A 82 -13.03 5.74 8.03
N PHE A 83 -13.37 6.54 7.02
CA PHE A 83 -12.93 7.93 6.93
C PHE A 83 -13.75 8.84 7.86
N THR A 84 -13.14 9.95 8.29
CA THR A 84 -13.74 10.88 9.26
C THR A 84 -15.00 11.58 8.73
N ASN A 85 -15.16 11.67 7.41
CA ASN A 85 -16.35 12.21 6.75
C ASN A 85 -16.90 11.22 5.71
N PRO A 86 -17.90 10.39 6.07
CA PRO A 86 -18.42 9.35 5.18
C PRO A 86 -19.22 9.89 3.98
N LEU A 87 -19.52 11.20 3.94
CA LEU A 87 -20.20 11.85 2.83
C LEU A 87 -19.23 12.51 1.85
N ALA A 88 -17.95 12.61 2.21
CA ALA A 88 -16.93 13.14 1.33
C ALA A 88 -16.42 12.08 0.35
N THR A 89 -16.01 12.50 -0.84
CA THR A 89 -15.27 11.63 -1.76
C THR A 89 -13.83 11.52 -1.29
N ASN A 90 -13.24 10.32 -1.28
CA ASN A 90 -11.83 10.08 -0.91
C ASN A 90 -10.85 10.49 -2.03
N LYS A 91 -11.16 11.55 -2.78
CA LYS A 91 -10.39 12.01 -3.92
C LYS A 91 -9.04 12.54 -3.49
N ILE A 92 -7.98 12.10 -4.14
CA ILE A 92 -6.61 12.53 -3.83
C ILE A 92 -6.32 13.91 -4.43
N SER A 93 -6.07 14.87 -3.55
CA SER A 93 -5.66 16.23 -3.88
C SER A 93 -4.14 16.33 -4.10
N SER A 94 -3.34 15.65 -3.27
CA SER A 94 -1.89 15.61 -3.40
C SER A 94 -1.28 14.33 -2.86
N VAL A 95 -0.11 13.99 -3.39
CA VAL A 95 0.75 12.91 -2.89
C VAL A 95 2.10 13.53 -2.59
N GLY A 96 2.68 13.19 -1.44
CA GLY A 96 3.98 13.68 -1.01
C GLY A 96 4.87 12.55 -0.50
N PHE A 97 6.17 12.82 -0.54
CA PHE A 97 7.23 11.88 -0.21
C PHE A 97 8.24 12.60 0.69
N VAL A 98 8.69 11.93 1.74
CA VAL A 98 9.79 12.41 2.60
C VAL A 98 11.08 11.75 2.13
N ASN A 99 12.14 12.54 1.91
CA ASN A 99 13.46 12.09 1.44
C ASN A 99 13.38 11.24 0.15
N LEU A 100 12.71 11.78 -0.87
CA LEU A 100 12.50 11.09 -2.15
C LEU A 100 13.79 10.91 -2.95
N GLU A 101 14.05 9.68 -3.37
CA GLU A 101 15.02 9.29 -4.38
C GLU A 101 14.26 8.69 -5.58
N GLU A 102 14.45 9.27 -6.78
CA GLU A 102 13.79 8.80 -8.00
C GLU A 102 14.72 7.93 -8.84
N HIS A 103 14.27 6.72 -9.19
CA HIS A 103 14.91 5.86 -10.17
C HIS A 103 13.97 5.61 -11.34
N GLU A 104 14.47 5.03 -12.44
CA GLU A 104 13.71 4.86 -13.69
C GLU A 104 12.36 4.13 -13.51
N THR A 105 12.29 3.17 -12.59
CA THR A 105 11.11 2.30 -12.41
C THR A 105 10.58 2.25 -10.98
N VAL A 106 11.23 2.93 -10.03
CA VAL A 106 10.90 2.86 -8.61
C VAL A 106 11.18 4.20 -7.94
N LEU A 107 10.33 4.57 -6.98
CA LEU A 107 10.59 5.66 -6.05
C LEU A 107 10.98 5.09 -4.71
N ILE A 108 12.02 5.65 -4.10
CA ILE A 108 12.42 5.33 -2.73
C ILE A 108 12.16 6.54 -1.84
N CYS A 109 11.54 6.34 -0.68
CA CYS A 109 11.27 7.43 0.27
C CYS A 109 11.17 6.91 1.70
N ASP A 110 11.31 7.78 2.69
CA ASP A 110 11.17 7.41 4.10
C ASP A 110 9.69 7.31 4.49
N VAL A 111 8.86 8.24 4.00
CA VAL A 111 7.41 8.28 4.27
C VAL A 111 6.68 8.67 2.99
N LEU A 112 5.58 7.98 2.72
CA LEU A 112 4.63 8.31 1.67
C LEU A 112 3.36 8.83 2.33
N TYR A 113 2.82 9.96 1.86
CA TYR A 113 1.53 10.44 2.33
C TYR A 113 0.63 10.92 1.21
N PHE A 114 -0.67 10.73 1.40
CA PHE A 114 -1.74 11.14 0.50
C PHE A 114 -2.63 12.11 1.24
N LYS A 115 -3.03 13.18 0.56
CA LYS A 115 -4.00 14.15 1.06
C LYS A 115 -5.25 14.08 0.23
N MET A 116 -6.40 13.97 0.87
CA MET A 116 -7.70 13.97 0.23
C MET A 116 -8.23 15.40 0.07
N GLU A 117 -9.19 15.63 -0.83
CA GLU A 117 -9.78 16.96 -1.06
C GLU A 117 -10.49 17.52 0.18
N HIS A 118 -11.05 16.65 1.02
CA HIS A 118 -11.67 17.04 2.29
C HIS A 118 -10.66 17.23 3.44
N GLY A 119 -9.36 17.15 3.15
CA GLY A 119 -8.28 17.47 4.08
C GLY A 119 -7.81 16.33 4.98
N GLN A 120 -8.43 15.15 4.91
CA GLN A 120 -7.89 13.97 5.59
C GLN A 120 -6.59 13.52 4.91
N GLU A 121 -5.68 12.98 5.70
CA GLU A 121 -4.37 12.54 5.26
C GLU A 121 -4.21 11.05 5.57
N LEU A 122 -3.52 10.33 4.69
CA LEU A 122 -3.12 8.95 4.88
C LEU A 122 -1.60 8.92 4.79
N PHE A 123 -0.91 8.36 5.76
CA PHE A 123 0.53 8.20 5.72
C PHE A 123 0.93 6.74 5.84
N VAL A 124 2.00 6.39 5.15
CA VAL A 124 2.62 5.07 5.13
C VAL A 124 4.08 5.25 5.51
N ASP A 125 4.52 4.54 6.53
CA ASP A 125 5.91 4.52 6.98
C ASP A 125 6.43 3.09 7.20
N PRO A 126 7.74 2.85 7.02
CA PRO A 126 8.39 1.63 7.43
C PRO A 126 8.62 1.69 8.94
N GLY A 127 7.74 1.04 9.71
CA GLY A 127 7.87 0.91 11.15
C GLY A 127 8.92 -0.11 11.57
N PHE A 128 9.19 -0.15 12.89
CA PHE A 128 10.18 -1.05 13.52
C PHE A 128 10.01 -2.55 13.22
N CYS A 129 8.89 -2.99 12.65
CA CYS A 129 8.76 -4.37 12.17
C CYS A 129 8.06 -4.52 10.82
N ARG A 130 7.40 -3.49 10.27
CA ARG A 130 6.34 -3.65 9.24
C ARG A 130 6.02 -2.31 8.57
N ILE A 131 5.28 -2.34 7.46
CA ILE A 131 4.59 -1.14 6.97
C ILE A 131 3.47 -0.74 7.94
N ASN A 132 3.53 0.48 8.48
CA ASN A 132 2.44 1.09 9.21
C ASN A 132 1.62 1.99 8.28
N MET A 133 0.34 2.12 8.59
CA MET A 133 -0.53 3.08 7.92
C MET A 133 -1.44 3.76 8.95
N GLY A 134 -1.52 5.08 8.89
CA GLY A 134 -2.37 5.89 9.76
C GLY A 134 -3.01 7.05 9.01
N GLY A 135 -3.94 7.75 9.66
CA GLY A 135 -4.62 8.92 9.11
C GLY A 135 -5.31 9.79 10.16
#